data_AF-A0A6V7Q5X0-F1
#
_entry.id   AF-A0A6V7Q5X0-F1
#
_cell.length_a   1.000
_cell.length_b   1.000
_cell.length_c   1.000
_cell.angle_alpha   90.00
_cell.angle_beta   90.00
_cell.angle_gamma   90.00
#
_symmetry.space_group_name_H-M   'P 1'
#
loop_
_entity.id
_entity.type
_entity.pdbx_description
1 polymer ?
#
loop_
_entity_poly.entity_id
_entity_poly.type
_entity_poly.pdbx_seq_one_letter_code
_entity_poly.pdbx_strand_id
1 'polypeptide(L)'
;MPTIVMGDFNCIMNPKEKLGGLSRTFNSKSPLRKFQQDGGFVDIHFNGPGYTWTNNRQGNSMILQRLDRALANSQWILRFPFSRLVHLPRIASDHCPLLLNLTPNLHRRRKLMRVHLPSTKPTSC
;
A
#
# COMPACT_ATOMS: atom_id res chain seq x y z
N MET A 1 -6.45 -23.56 -3.59
CA MET A 1 -5.05 -23.25 -3.93
C MET A 1 -4.69 -21.88 -3.35
N PRO A 2 -3.47 -21.65 -2.85
CA PRO A 2 -3.02 -20.32 -2.43
C PRO A 2 -3.04 -19.34 -3.60
N THR A 3 -3.87 -18.29 -3.52
CA THR A 3 -4.07 -17.32 -4.62
C THR A 3 -4.03 -15.88 -4.11
N ILE A 4 -3.36 -15.02 -4.88
CA ILE A 4 -3.39 -13.57 -4.74
C ILE A 4 -3.69 -12.92 -6.09
N VAL A 5 -4.48 -11.85 -6.09
CA VAL A 5 -4.78 -11.01 -7.25
C VAL A 5 -4.37 -9.59 -6.90
N MET A 6 -3.54 -8.96 -7.72
CA MET A 6 -3.02 -7.62 -7.45
C MET A 6 -3.02 -6.77 -8.71
N GLY A 7 -3.33 -5.50 -8.55
CA GLY A 7 -3.28 -4.51 -9.62
C GLY A 7 -4.27 -3.39 -9.40
N ASP A 8 -4.57 -2.67 -10.47
CA ASP A 8 -5.57 -1.62 -10.53
C ASP A 8 -6.97 -2.21 -10.69
N PHE A 9 -7.83 -1.98 -9.71
CA PHE A 9 -9.24 -2.42 -9.76
C PHE A 9 -10.19 -1.31 -10.19
N ASN A 10 -9.71 -0.07 -10.35
CA ASN A 10 -10.53 1.12 -10.64
C ASN A 10 -11.76 1.26 -9.73
N CYS A 11 -11.65 0.81 -8.47
CA CYS A 11 -12.77 0.71 -7.54
C CYS A 11 -12.42 1.21 -6.13
N ILE A 12 -13.17 2.22 -5.69
CA ILE A 12 -13.17 2.68 -4.30
C ILE A 12 -14.10 1.79 -3.48
N MET A 13 -13.61 1.34 -2.33
CA MET A 13 -14.30 0.45 -1.41
C MET A 13 -14.72 1.17 -0.12
N ASN A 14 -14.16 2.32 0.19
CA ASN A 14 -14.60 3.14 1.32
C ASN A 14 -14.54 4.63 0.94
N PRO A 15 -15.49 5.48 1.36
CA PRO A 15 -15.41 6.93 1.12
C PRO A 15 -14.06 7.55 1.53
N LYS A 16 -13.40 7.04 2.58
CA LYS A 16 -12.08 7.48 3.05
C LYS A 16 -10.94 7.23 2.05
N GLU A 17 -11.15 6.35 1.08
CA GLU A 17 -10.18 6.05 0.01
C GLU A 17 -10.24 7.07 -1.13
N LYS A 18 -11.01 8.16 -0.98
CA LYS A 18 -11.03 9.29 -1.89
C LYS A 18 -10.77 10.59 -1.13
N LEU A 19 -9.95 11.46 -1.72
CA LEU A 19 -9.80 12.86 -1.30
C LEU A 19 -10.08 13.77 -2.50
N GLY A 20 -10.82 14.85 -2.28
CA GLY A 20 -11.14 15.85 -3.30
C GLY A 20 -12.19 15.39 -4.32
N GLY A 21 -12.50 16.30 -5.25
CA GLY A 21 -13.55 16.11 -6.27
C GLY A 21 -14.96 16.01 -5.67
N LEU A 22 -15.94 15.69 -6.52
CA LEU A 22 -17.33 15.56 -6.08
C LEU A 22 -17.51 14.33 -5.18
N SER A 23 -18.28 14.51 -4.11
CA SER A 23 -18.81 13.40 -3.33
C SER A 23 -19.76 12.61 -4.22
N ARG A 24 -19.35 11.42 -4.64
CA ARG A 24 -20.24 10.50 -5.34
C ARG A 24 -20.92 9.63 -4.30
N THR A 25 -22.19 9.33 -4.50
CA THR A 25 -22.91 8.36 -3.68
C THR A 25 -22.11 7.06 -3.66
N PHE A 26 -21.63 6.69 -2.47
CA PHE A 26 -20.85 5.49 -2.31
C PHE A 26 -21.76 4.27 -2.52
N ASN A 27 -21.54 3.53 -3.61
CA ASN A 27 -22.29 2.32 -3.85
C ASN A 27 -21.66 1.16 -3.08
N SER A 28 -22.35 0.70 -2.02
CA SER A 28 -21.93 -0.45 -1.22
C SER A 28 -21.95 -1.78 -1.97
N LYS A 29 -22.54 -1.82 -3.18
CA LYS A 29 -22.63 -3.01 -4.04
C LYS A 29 -21.63 -2.96 -5.22
N SER A 30 -20.35 -2.66 -4.94
CA SER A 30 -19.35 -2.70 -6.01
C SER A 30 -19.06 -4.14 -6.47
N PRO A 31 -18.79 -4.38 -7.77
CA PRO A 31 -18.40 -5.71 -8.27
C PRO A 31 -17.21 -6.31 -7.51
N LEU A 32 -16.27 -5.46 -7.07
CA LEU A 32 -15.12 -5.88 -6.28
C LEU A 32 -15.51 -6.45 -4.92
N ARG A 33 -16.52 -5.89 -4.24
CA ARG A 33 -17.05 -6.44 -2.98
C ARG A 33 -17.66 -7.81 -3.19
N LYS A 34 -18.42 -7.98 -4.26
CA LYS A 34 -19.00 -9.28 -4.61
C LYS A 34 -17.90 -10.30 -4.91
N PHE A 35 -16.89 -9.93 -5.69
CA PHE A 35 -15.73 -10.78 -5.95
C PHE A 35 -15.01 -11.22 -4.66
N GLN A 36 -14.78 -10.30 -3.72
CA GLN A 36 -14.20 -10.61 -2.42
C GLN A 36 -15.04 -11.59 -1.62
N GLN A 37 -16.36 -11.39 -1.57
CA GLN A 37 -17.30 -12.23 -0.84
C GLN A 37 -17.41 -13.63 -1.45
N ASP A 38 -17.68 -13.72 -2.75
CA ASP A 38 -17.89 -14.99 -3.45
C ASP A 38 -16.61 -15.84 -3.46
N GLY A 39 -15.45 -15.21 -3.62
CA GLY A 39 -14.16 -15.89 -3.72
C GLY A 39 -13.41 -16.05 -2.40
N GLY A 40 -13.93 -15.51 -1.28
CA GLY A 40 -13.24 -15.52 0.01
C GLY A 40 -11.91 -14.77 0.00
N PHE A 41 -11.82 -13.69 -0.78
CA PHE A 41 -10.62 -12.85 -0.87
C PHE A 41 -10.70 -11.67 0.10
N VAL A 42 -9.58 -11.37 0.75
CA VAL A 42 -9.46 -10.21 1.66
C VAL A 42 -8.38 -9.26 1.15
N ASP A 43 -8.59 -7.96 1.40
CA ASP A 43 -7.62 -6.90 1.07
C ASP A 43 -6.40 -7.02 1.99
N ILE A 44 -5.21 -7.19 1.41
CA ILE A 44 -3.96 -7.27 2.15
C ILE A 44 -3.59 -5.88 2.68
N HIS A 45 -3.25 -5.82 3.96
CA HIS A 45 -2.80 -4.57 4.58
C HIS A 45 -1.53 -4.03 3.90
N PHE A 46 -1.46 -2.72 3.74
CA PHE A 46 -0.34 -2.04 3.07
C PHE A 46 0.35 -1.02 3.97
N ASN A 47 1.62 -0.75 3.67
CA ASN A 47 2.38 0.39 4.20
C ASN A 47 2.61 1.44 3.10
N GLY A 48 2.90 2.69 3.49
CA GLY A 48 3.17 3.77 2.55
C GLY A 48 1.96 4.69 2.31
N PRO A 49 1.91 5.41 1.17
CA PRO A 49 0.83 6.34 0.86
C PRO A 49 -0.56 5.68 0.87
N GLY A 50 -1.55 6.36 1.48
CA GLY A 50 -2.94 5.86 1.55
C GLY A 50 -3.71 5.87 0.22
N TYR A 51 -3.22 6.64 -0.76
CA TYR A 51 -3.83 6.79 -2.08
C TYR A 51 -2.84 6.35 -3.15
N THR A 52 -3.28 5.46 -4.03
CA THR A 52 -2.42 4.92 -5.09
C THR A 52 -2.52 5.73 -6.36
N TRP A 53 -3.62 6.44 -6.62
CA TRP A 53 -3.83 7.24 -7.82
C TRP A 53 -4.00 8.73 -7.52
N THR A 54 -3.62 9.59 -8.47
CA THR A 54 -3.91 11.03 -8.50
C THR A 54 -4.27 11.51 -9.90
N ASN A 55 -5.14 12.52 -10.02
CA ASN A 55 -5.40 13.18 -11.30
C ASN A 55 -4.29 14.14 -11.77
N ASN A 56 -3.14 14.16 -11.09
CA ASN A 56 -1.99 15.04 -11.35
C ASN A 56 -2.31 16.55 -11.29
N ARG A 57 -3.41 16.95 -10.66
CA ARG A 57 -3.75 18.35 -10.41
C ARG A 57 -3.36 18.78 -9.01
N GLN A 58 -3.25 20.08 -8.81
CA GLN A 58 -2.87 20.70 -7.53
C GLN A 58 -4.04 21.49 -6.93
N GLY A 59 -3.89 21.85 -5.64
CA GLY A 59 -4.86 22.67 -4.90
C GLY A 59 -6.26 22.03 -4.86
N ASN A 60 -7.29 22.88 -4.99
CA ASN A 60 -8.70 22.45 -4.91
C ASN A 60 -9.14 21.50 -6.03
N SER A 61 -8.36 21.40 -7.12
CA SER A 61 -8.63 20.48 -8.22
C SER A 61 -7.96 19.11 -8.05
N MET A 62 -7.14 18.93 -7.01
CA MET A 62 -6.46 17.66 -6.72
C MET A 62 -7.47 16.60 -6.30
N ILE A 63 -7.37 15.43 -6.92
CA ILE A 63 -8.16 14.25 -6.54
C ILE A 63 -7.18 13.10 -6.29
N LEU A 64 -7.30 12.46 -5.13
CA LEU A 64 -6.53 11.27 -4.76
C LEU A 64 -7.49 10.09 -4.53
N GLN A 65 -7.11 8.90 -4.99
CA GLN A 65 -7.92 7.69 -4.85
C GLN A 65 -7.04 6.48 -4.52
N ARG A 66 -7.57 5.51 -3.77
CA ARG A 66 -6.97 4.16 -3.66
C ARG A 66 -7.67 3.22 -4.63
N LEU A 67 -7.01 2.92 -5.75
CA LEU A 67 -7.55 2.07 -6.82
C LEU A 67 -6.80 0.74 -6.95
N ASP A 68 -5.51 0.74 -6.60
CA ASP A 68 -4.63 -0.42 -6.67
C ASP A 68 -4.66 -1.20 -5.33
N ARG A 69 -4.76 -2.53 -5.40
CA ARG A 69 -4.88 -3.42 -4.24
C ARG A 69 -4.18 -4.74 -4.46
N ALA A 70 -3.96 -5.49 -3.38
CA ALA A 70 -3.68 -6.92 -3.44
C ALA A 70 -4.73 -7.67 -2.61
N LEU A 71 -5.42 -8.61 -3.23
CA LEU A 71 -6.48 -9.42 -2.63
C LEU A 71 -6.00 -10.86 -2.54
N ALA A 72 -6.05 -11.46 -1.35
CA ALA A 72 -5.59 -12.84 -1.15
C ALA A 72 -6.66 -13.71 -0.50
N ASN A 73 -6.68 -14.98 -0.86
CA ASN A 73 -7.52 -15.96 -0.16
C ASN A 73 -6.82 -16.47 1.12
N SER A 74 -7.59 -17.15 1.97
CA SER A 74 -7.11 -17.66 3.26
C SER A 74 -5.88 -18.59 3.13
N GLN A 75 -5.85 -19.45 2.11
CA GLN A 75 -4.72 -20.36 1.87
C GLN A 75 -3.43 -19.60 1.55
N TRP A 76 -3.51 -18.47 0.85
CA TRP A 76 -2.35 -17.62 0.58
C TRP A 76 -1.84 -16.93 1.84
N ILE A 77 -2.75 -16.41 2.67
CA ILE A 77 -2.39 -15.74 3.93
C ILE A 77 -1.71 -16.71 4.90
N LEU A 78 -2.23 -17.93 5.02
CA LEU A 78 -1.61 -18.98 5.83
C LEU A 78 -0.22 -19.37 5.31
N ARG A 79 -0.01 -19.33 3.99
CA ARG A 79 1.28 -19.65 3.37
C ARG A 79 2.31 -18.53 3.51
N PHE A 80 1.87 -17.27 3.47
CA PHE A 80 2.74 -16.09 3.57
C PHE A 80 2.29 -15.14 4.71
N PRO A 81 2.28 -15.61 5.97
CA PRO A 81 1.69 -14.88 7.08
C PRO A 81 2.43 -13.58 7.43
N PHE A 82 3.70 -13.49 7.03
CA PHE A 82 4.53 -12.30 7.25
C PHE A 82 4.62 -11.40 6.03
N SER A 83 3.91 -11.70 4.93
CA SER A 83 3.98 -10.88 3.73
C SER A 83 3.58 -9.43 4.01
N ARG A 84 4.17 -8.50 3.26
CA ARG A 84 3.91 -7.06 3.37
C ARG A 84 3.68 -6.47 2.00
N LEU A 85 2.56 -5.76 1.85
CA LEU A 85 2.31 -4.90 0.70
C LEU A 85 2.81 -3.49 1.03
N VAL A 86 3.50 -2.85 0.09
CA VAL A 86 3.98 -1.48 0.23
C VAL A 86 3.59 -0.70 -1.01
N HIS A 87 2.92 0.43 -0.81
CA HIS A 87 2.71 1.42 -1.85
C HIS A 87 3.99 2.27 -1.95
N LEU A 88 4.66 2.22 -3.10
CA LEU A 88 5.87 3.01 -3.32
C LEU A 88 5.51 4.45 -3.72
N PRO A 89 6.38 5.43 -3.42
CA PRO A 89 6.20 6.80 -3.87
C PRO A 89 6.05 6.88 -5.39
N ARG A 90 5.15 7.76 -5.85
CA ARG A 90 5.02 8.09 -7.27
C ARG A 90 6.15 9.02 -7.69
N ILE A 91 6.73 8.78 -8.86
CA ILE A 91 7.76 9.65 -9.45
C ILE A 91 7.28 10.21 -10.80
N ALA A 92 6.82 9.36 -11.70
CA ALA A 92 6.46 9.75 -13.07
C ALA A 92 5.13 9.14 -13.58
N SER A 93 4.34 8.52 -12.70
CA SER A 93 3.00 7.97 -13.01
C SER A 93 1.97 8.59 -12.08
N ASP A 94 0.72 8.68 -12.54
CA ASP A 94 -0.45 8.93 -11.71
C ASP A 94 -0.72 7.80 -10.71
N HIS A 95 -0.22 6.59 -10.94
CA HIS A 95 -0.30 5.43 -10.03
C HIS A 95 0.96 5.22 -9.19
N CYS A 96 0.76 4.74 -7.95
CA CYS A 96 1.78 4.20 -7.04
C CYS A 96 2.11 2.77 -7.45
N PRO A 97 3.40 2.42 -7.63
CA PRO A 97 3.80 1.03 -7.76
C PRO A 97 3.48 0.24 -6.48
N LEU A 98 2.99 -0.99 -6.64
CA LEU A 98 2.77 -1.93 -5.55
C LEU A 98 3.97 -2.87 -5.40
N LEU A 99 4.55 -2.95 -4.20
CA LEU A 99 5.59 -3.90 -3.85
C LEU A 99 5.07 -4.92 -2.85
N LEU A 100 5.06 -6.19 -3.22
CA LEU A 100 4.73 -7.29 -2.32
C LEU A 100 5.98 -8.06 -1.91
N ASN A 101 6.31 -7.99 -0.63
CA ASN A 101 7.40 -8.74 -0.04
C ASN A 101 6.85 -9.98 0.67
N LEU A 102 7.22 -11.19 0.22
CA LEU A 102 6.76 -12.45 0.79
C LEU A 102 7.58 -12.93 2.00
N THR A 103 8.80 -12.39 2.19
CA THR A 103 9.75 -12.82 3.23
C THR A 103 10.43 -11.64 3.94
N PRO A 104 9.69 -10.67 4.48
CA PRO A 104 10.30 -9.54 5.15
C PRO A 104 11.01 -10.04 6.42
N ASN A 105 12.35 -9.98 6.40
CA ASN A 105 13.31 -10.26 7.48
C ASN A 105 13.91 -11.68 7.59
N LEU A 106 13.76 -12.59 6.62
CA LEU A 106 14.57 -13.82 6.62
C LEU A 106 16.05 -13.58 6.26
N HIS A 107 16.36 -12.48 5.55
CA HIS A 107 17.73 -12.14 5.13
C HIS A 107 18.37 -10.97 5.91
N ARG A 108 17.66 -10.34 6.85
CA ARG A 108 18.22 -9.22 7.62
C ARG A 108 18.94 -9.74 8.87
N ARG A 109 20.01 -10.53 8.69
CA ARG A 109 21.10 -10.54 9.67
C ARG A 109 21.58 -9.09 9.75
N ARG A 110 21.15 -8.36 10.77
CA ARG A 110 21.59 -6.97 11.01
C ARG A 110 23.10 -7.03 11.18
N LYS A 111 23.88 -6.71 10.15
CA LYS A 111 25.29 -6.37 10.34
C LYS A 111 25.24 -5.07 11.14
N LEU A 112 25.51 -5.18 12.44
CA LEU A 112 25.59 -4.04 13.35
C LEU A 112 26.68 -3.12 12.80
N MET A 113 26.31 -2.04 12.13
CA MET A 113 27.28 -1.01 11.75
C MET A 113 27.60 -0.20 13.01
N ARG A 114 28.78 -0.44 13.58
CA ARG A 114 29.32 0.36 14.68
C ARG A 114 29.71 1.71 14.11
N VAL A 115 28.89 2.73 14.36
CA VAL A 115 29.24 4.12 14.05
C VAL A 115 30.28 4.57 15.08
N HIS A 116 31.49 4.88 14.63
CA HIS A 116 32.46 5.59 15.47
C HIS A 116 32.03 7.06 15.52
N LEU A 117 31.61 7.52 16.69
CA LEU A 117 31.42 8.95 16.94
C LEU A 117 32.81 9.60 17.05
N PRO A 118 33.08 10.70 16.33
CA PRO A 118 34.32 11.45 16.54
C PRO A 118 34.33 12.03 17.95
N SER A 119 35.46 11.83 18.65
CA SER A 119 35.72 12.44 19.95
C SER A 119 35.74 13.96 19.78
N THR A 120 34.71 14.63 20.30
CA THR A 120 34.73 16.07 20.50
C THR A 120 35.73 16.37 21.62
N LYS A 121 36.88 16.96 21.27
CA LYS A 121 37.74 17.59 22.27
C LYS A 121 37.00 18.82 22.84
N PRO A 122 36.98 19.03 24.15
CA PRO A 122 36.44 20.26 24.72
C PRO A 122 37.36 21.43 24.33
N THR A 123 36.82 22.44 23.65
CA THR A 123 37.46 23.74 23.50
C THR A 123 37.43 24.46 24.85
N SER A 124 38.59 24.77 25.40
CA SER A 124 38.76 25.65 26.56
C SER A 124 39.07 27.08 26.10
N CYS A 125 38.45 28.04 26.81
CA CYS A 125 38.63 29.50 26.81
C CYS A 125 38.07 30.26 25.61
#